data_AF-A0A290XE52-F1
#
_entry.id   AF-A0A290XE52-F1
#
_cell.length_a   1.000
_cell.length_b   1.000
_cell.length_c   1.000
_cell.angle_alpha   90.00
_cell.angle_beta   90.00
_cell.angle_gamma   90.00
#
_symmetry.space_group_name_H-M   'P 1'
#
loop_
_entity.id
_entity.type
_entity.pdbx_description
1 polymer ?
#
loop_
_entity_poly.entity_id
_entity_poly.type
_entity_poly.pdbx_seq_one_letter_code
_entity_poly.pdbx_strand_id
1 'polypeptide(L)'
;MHAPCSTRRARTAPGLRTTSASSSWRSRLRVDPPLGSPGACSAAMPPTTRTPMSRALLRLAALPLSMCMTLAACQSTPPPASGDAPMPESDARVRIQGEAVYFEKILMPEGSSLRVQLLDNRLAGTPQAVLAEEVTTVGAGPYEFAIDVPRMRLREDGQYALQASVSMPDGSLRFATASPVPVVIGADAMDMHLGRVRLHHVQP
;
A
#
# COMPACT_ATOMS: atom_id res chain seq x y z
N MET A 1 68.95 -25.99 1.78
CA MET A 1 67.55 -25.49 1.79
C MET A 1 67.60 -24.04 2.23
N HIS A 2 67.40 -23.12 1.29
CA HIS A 2 67.52 -21.67 1.49
C HIS A 2 66.22 -21.07 2.05
N ALA A 3 66.33 -20.19 3.04
CA ALA A 3 65.34 -19.16 3.34
C ALA A 3 66.08 -17.88 3.76
N PRO A 4 66.03 -16.78 2.97
CA PRO A 4 66.64 -15.52 3.34
C PRO A 4 65.68 -14.62 4.15
N CYS A 5 66.30 -13.97 5.13
CA CYS A 5 65.84 -12.80 5.86
C CYS A 5 65.43 -11.66 4.90
N SER A 6 64.26 -11.05 5.10
CA SER A 6 63.93 -9.76 4.48
C SER A 6 63.19 -8.83 5.44
N THR A 7 63.97 -7.86 5.91
CA THR A 7 63.64 -6.59 6.54
C THR A 7 62.53 -5.86 5.80
N ARG A 8 61.41 -5.51 6.47
CA ARG A 8 60.40 -4.59 5.92
C ARG A 8 60.52 -3.22 6.58
N ARG A 9 61.07 -2.29 5.79
CA ARG A 9 61.19 -0.85 6.08
C ARG A 9 59.82 -0.18 6.05
N ALA A 10 59.70 0.82 6.93
CA ALA A 10 58.57 1.73 7.06
C ALA A 10 58.18 2.41 5.74
N ARG A 11 56.87 2.66 5.58
CA ARG A 11 56.34 3.61 4.62
C ARG A 11 55.36 4.54 5.34
N THR A 12 55.86 5.74 5.61
CA THR A 12 55.14 6.91 6.12
C THR A 12 54.09 7.33 5.09
N ALA A 13 52.84 7.52 5.51
CA ALA A 13 51.79 8.14 4.71
C ALA A 13 51.31 9.43 5.42
N PRO A 14 51.17 10.56 4.70
CA PRO A 14 50.84 11.84 5.30
C PRO A 14 49.32 12.12 5.34
N GLY A 15 48.92 12.77 6.43
CA GLY A 15 47.97 13.88 6.47
C GLY A 15 46.63 13.72 5.78
N LEU A 16 45.61 13.27 6.52
CA LEU A 16 44.22 13.59 6.23
C LEU A 16 43.66 14.46 7.36
N ARG A 17 43.29 15.68 6.98
CA ARG A 17 42.64 16.69 7.81
C ARG A 17 41.27 16.17 8.23
N THR A 18 41.05 16.04 9.52
CA THR A 18 39.72 15.79 10.10
C THR A 18 39.06 17.14 10.36
N THR A 19 38.10 17.52 9.52
CA THR A 19 37.15 18.59 9.84
C THR A 19 36.14 18.05 10.83
N SER A 20 36.38 18.33 12.12
CA SER A 20 35.42 18.18 13.20
C SER A 20 34.39 19.31 13.10
N ALA A 21 33.20 19.02 12.61
CA ALA A 21 32.04 19.89 12.73
C ALA A 21 31.18 19.35 13.88
N SER A 22 31.39 19.92 15.07
CA SER A 22 30.63 19.64 16.28
C SER A 22 29.19 20.13 16.14
N SER A 23 28.25 19.20 16.11
CA SER A 23 26.82 19.45 16.30
C SER A 23 26.53 19.66 17.80
N SER A 24 26.47 20.92 18.25
CA SER A 24 25.98 21.27 19.59
C SER A 24 24.72 22.13 19.48
N TRP A 25 23.60 21.53 19.08
CA TRP A 25 22.30 22.19 19.20
C TRP A 25 21.79 22.02 20.64
N ARG A 26 22.02 23.09 21.39
CA ARG A 26 21.71 23.23 22.80
C ARG A 26 20.21 23.49 22.94
N SER A 27 19.54 22.53 23.55
CA SER A 27 18.19 22.62 24.11
C SER A 27 18.02 23.78 25.09
N ARG A 28 16.75 24.15 25.37
CA ARG A 28 16.20 25.08 26.39
C ARG A 28 15.77 26.43 25.81
N LEU A 29 14.57 26.99 25.99
CA LEU A 29 13.39 26.83 26.88
C LEU A 29 12.20 27.41 26.06
N ARG A 30 10.91 27.36 26.39
CA ARG A 30 10.20 27.36 27.67
C ARG A 30 8.73 27.06 27.32
N VAL A 31 8.11 26.19 28.10
CA VAL A 31 6.67 25.95 28.10
C VAL A 31 6.07 26.93 29.10
N ASP A 32 5.02 27.64 28.70
CA ASP A 32 4.03 28.22 29.61
C ASP A 32 2.64 28.04 28.97
N PRO A 33 1.71 27.31 29.62
CA PRO A 33 0.29 27.31 29.25
C PRO A 33 -0.44 28.41 30.04
N PRO A 34 -1.59 28.90 29.52
CA PRO A 34 -2.75 28.81 30.41
C PRO A 34 -4.09 28.54 29.73
N LEU A 35 -4.88 27.73 30.43
CA LEU A 35 -6.29 27.92 30.79
C LEU A 35 -7.31 28.30 29.70
N GLY A 36 -8.30 27.42 29.50
CA GLY A 36 -9.62 27.89 29.04
C GLY A 36 -10.41 26.92 28.15
N SER A 37 -10.88 25.81 28.73
CA SER A 37 -12.23 25.30 28.40
C SER A 37 -13.22 26.03 29.31
N PRO A 38 -14.47 26.34 28.94
CA PRO A 38 -15.40 25.43 28.27
C PRO A 38 -16.30 26.07 27.18
N GLY A 39 -16.73 25.27 26.21
CA GLY A 39 -17.67 25.71 25.18
C GLY A 39 -18.47 24.53 24.66
N ALA A 40 -19.42 24.06 25.47
CA ALA A 40 -20.45 23.14 25.03
C ALA A 40 -21.34 23.84 23.99
N CYS A 41 -21.16 23.52 22.72
CA CYS A 41 -22.17 23.76 21.68
C CYS A 41 -22.76 22.41 21.30
N SER A 42 -23.75 22.00 22.08
CA SER A 42 -24.73 21.00 21.70
C SER A 42 -25.59 21.61 20.59
N ALA A 43 -25.22 21.36 19.34
CA ALA A 43 -26.00 21.76 18.18
C ALA A 43 -26.74 20.53 17.65
N ALA A 44 -28.06 20.61 17.81
CA ALA A 44 -29.05 19.68 17.29
C ALA A 44 -28.84 19.39 15.80
N MET A 45 -28.93 18.13 15.43
CA MET A 45 -28.92 17.67 14.05
C MET A 45 -30.10 16.69 13.88
N PRO A 46 -31.22 17.08 13.27
CA PRO A 46 -32.00 16.17 12.43
C PRO A 46 -31.42 16.24 10.99
N PRO A 47 -31.90 15.47 9.99
CA PRO A 47 -32.83 14.35 9.97
C PRO A 47 -32.21 13.13 9.24
N THR A 48 -32.82 11.94 9.29
CA THR A 48 -33.08 11.20 8.05
C THR A 48 -34.04 10.05 8.28
N THR A 49 -35.23 10.23 7.72
CA THR A 49 -36.30 9.25 7.62
C THR A 49 -35.80 8.00 6.91
N ARG A 50 -35.93 6.86 7.58
CA ARG A 50 -35.63 5.52 7.09
C ARG A 50 -36.72 5.11 6.11
N THR A 51 -36.48 5.24 4.80
CA THR A 51 -37.33 4.67 3.74
C THR A 51 -36.82 3.28 3.38
N PRO A 52 -37.53 2.19 3.72
CA PRO A 52 -37.25 0.89 3.11
C PRO A 52 -37.76 0.89 1.66
N MET A 53 -36.87 0.45 0.76
CA MET A 53 -37.16 0.15 -0.64
C MET A 53 -38.44 -0.70 -0.74
N SER A 54 -39.39 -0.16 -1.49
CA SER A 54 -40.61 -0.83 -1.88
C SER A 54 -40.25 -2.04 -2.76
N ARG A 55 -40.54 -3.23 -2.22
CA ARG A 55 -40.50 -4.50 -2.94
C ARG A 55 -41.64 -4.51 -3.97
N ALA A 56 -41.35 -3.99 -5.15
CA ALA A 56 -42.22 -4.17 -6.31
C ALA A 56 -42.07 -5.61 -6.83
N LEU A 57 -42.98 -6.44 -6.36
CA LEU A 57 -43.42 -7.67 -7.01
C LEU A 57 -43.85 -7.37 -8.45
N LEU A 58 -43.47 -8.22 -9.40
CA LEU A 58 -44.25 -8.69 -10.56
C LEU A 58 -43.40 -9.78 -11.24
N ARG A 59 -43.57 -11.09 -10.98
CA ARG A 59 -44.62 -11.99 -11.50
C ARG A 59 -45.07 -11.63 -12.91
N LEU A 60 -44.69 -12.44 -13.90
CA LEU A 60 -45.54 -12.98 -14.99
C LEU A 60 -44.65 -13.74 -15.99
N ALA A 61 -44.78 -15.07 -16.00
CA ALA A 61 -45.31 -15.85 -17.13
C ALA A 61 -44.20 -16.30 -18.11
N ALA A 62 -43.72 -17.54 -18.03
CA ALA A 62 -44.33 -18.78 -18.55
C ALA A 62 -44.08 -18.99 -20.06
N LEU A 63 -43.09 -19.87 -20.35
CA LEU A 63 -42.97 -20.87 -21.45
C LEU A 63 -43.07 -20.40 -22.93
N PRO A 64 -42.53 -21.15 -23.94
CA PRO A 64 -41.87 -22.46 -23.91
C PRO A 64 -40.57 -22.59 -24.74
N LEU A 65 -39.84 -23.67 -24.44
CA LEU A 65 -39.21 -24.63 -25.35
C LEU A 65 -39.36 -24.33 -26.87
N SER A 66 -38.28 -23.96 -27.54
CA SER A 66 -38.17 -24.13 -29.00
C SER A 66 -36.81 -24.73 -29.34
N MET A 67 -36.86 -26.05 -29.44
CA MET A 67 -35.87 -26.95 -29.99
C MET A 67 -35.79 -26.71 -31.50
N CYS A 68 -34.67 -26.20 -31.98
CA CYS A 68 -34.31 -26.27 -33.40
C CYS A 68 -32.82 -26.61 -33.52
N MET A 69 -32.60 -27.89 -33.74
CA MET A 69 -31.36 -28.49 -34.17
C MET A 69 -31.31 -28.34 -35.70
N THR A 70 -30.41 -27.50 -36.22
CA THR A 70 -30.03 -27.53 -37.65
C THR A 70 -28.52 -27.34 -37.80
N LEU A 71 -27.86 -28.40 -38.26
CA LEU A 71 -26.56 -28.34 -38.90
C LEU A 71 -26.69 -27.54 -40.21
N ALA A 72 -25.73 -26.67 -40.50
CA ALA A 72 -25.09 -26.48 -41.81
C ALA A 72 -24.56 -25.04 -41.97
N ALA A 73 -23.24 -24.91 -42.10
CA ALA A 73 -22.61 -24.29 -43.27
C ALA A 73 -21.12 -24.02 -42.99
N CYS A 74 -20.25 -24.80 -43.65
CA CYS A 74 -18.91 -24.36 -43.96
C CYS A 74 -19.03 -23.14 -44.89
N GLN A 75 -18.52 -21.98 -44.48
CA GLN A 75 -18.24 -20.87 -45.39
C GLN A 75 -16.76 -20.53 -45.29
N SER A 76 -16.10 -20.71 -46.43
CA SER A 76 -14.68 -20.43 -46.68
C SER A 76 -14.40 -18.93 -46.74
N THR A 77 -13.30 -18.53 -46.09
CA THR A 77 -12.22 -17.63 -46.58
C THR A 77 -12.59 -16.20 -47.00
N PRO A 78 -12.03 -15.19 -46.30
CA PRO A 78 -10.81 -14.51 -46.81
C PRO A 78 -9.80 -14.06 -45.71
N PRO A 79 -8.47 -14.11 -45.95
CA PRO A 79 -7.55 -13.11 -45.37
C PRO A 79 -7.66 -11.85 -46.24
N PRO A 80 -7.57 -10.59 -45.76
CA PRO A 80 -6.64 -10.13 -44.74
C PRO A 80 -7.21 -9.03 -43.79
N ALA A 81 -6.56 -8.83 -42.66
CA ALA A 81 -6.22 -7.53 -42.09
C ALA A 81 -5.71 -7.85 -40.69
N SER A 82 -4.48 -7.48 -40.41
CA SER A 82 -4.09 -7.04 -39.08
C SER A 82 -4.97 -5.84 -38.72
N GLY A 83 -6.25 -6.11 -38.44
CA GLY A 83 -7.13 -5.20 -37.75
C GLY A 83 -6.64 -5.21 -36.34
N ASP A 84 -5.94 -4.15 -35.97
CA ASP A 84 -5.90 -3.55 -34.65
C ASP A 84 -6.80 -4.36 -33.69
N ALA A 85 -6.21 -5.38 -33.06
CA ALA A 85 -6.80 -5.87 -31.83
C ALA A 85 -6.96 -4.60 -30.99
N PRO A 86 -8.15 -4.29 -30.45
CA PRO A 86 -8.27 -3.17 -29.54
C PRO A 86 -7.16 -3.38 -28.52
N MET A 87 -6.11 -2.56 -28.62
CA MET A 87 -5.04 -2.54 -27.65
C MET A 87 -5.79 -2.37 -26.33
N PRO A 88 -5.53 -3.17 -25.29
CA PRO A 88 -6.18 -2.98 -24.01
C PRO A 88 -5.68 -1.65 -23.43
N GLU A 89 -6.14 -0.54 -24.00
CA GLU A 89 -6.14 0.75 -23.36
C GLU A 89 -7.07 0.60 -22.17
N SER A 90 -6.53 0.93 -20.99
CA SER A 90 -7.30 1.14 -19.76
C SER A 90 -7.46 -0.02 -18.76
N ASP A 91 -6.54 -0.98 -18.70
CA ASP A 91 -6.31 -1.73 -17.44
C ASP A 91 -4.83 -1.74 -17.02
N ALA A 92 -4.06 -0.71 -17.40
CA ALA A 92 -2.69 -0.56 -16.92
C ALA A 92 -2.71 -0.45 -15.38
N ARG A 93 -2.06 -1.39 -14.70
CA ARG A 93 -1.87 -1.40 -13.25
C ARG A 93 -0.38 -1.37 -12.93
N VAL A 94 -0.07 -0.79 -11.77
CA VAL A 94 1.24 -0.84 -11.17
C VAL A 94 1.16 -1.77 -9.97
N ARG A 95 1.95 -2.85 -10.00
CA ARG A 95 2.03 -3.82 -8.92
C ARG A 95 3.15 -3.44 -7.97
N ILE A 96 2.80 -3.18 -6.72
CA ILE A 96 3.75 -2.82 -5.67
C ILE A 96 3.85 -3.99 -4.70
N GLN A 97 5.07 -4.50 -4.50
CA GLN A 97 5.35 -5.71 -3.74
C GLN A 97 6.35 -5.43 -2.62
N GLY A 98 6.31 -6.23 -1.56
CA GLY A 98 7.28 -6.15 -0.49
C GLY A 98 6.95 -7.09 0.67
N GLU A 99 7.71 -6.95 1.73
CA GLU A 99 7.64 -7.77 2.93
C GLU A 99 7.38 -6.87 4.13
N ALA A 100 6.29 -7.07 4.86
CA ALA A 100 6.03 -6.40 6.13
C ALA A 100 6.53 -7.27 7.30
N VAL A 101 7.38 -6.71 8.15
CA VAL A 101 7.98 -7.44 9.28
C VAL A 101 7.81 -6.68 10.59
N TYR A 102 7.69 -7.42 11.69
CA TYR A 102 7.78 -6.92 13.05
C TYR A 102 8.94 -7.64 13.76
N PHE A 103 9.52 -7.03 14.79
CA PHE A 103 10.75 -7.54 15.44
C PHE A 103 10.53 -8.00 16.88
N GLU A 104 9.31 -7.86 17.37
CA GLU A 104 8.90 -8.30 18.68
C GLU A 104 8.80 -9.83 18.72
N LYS A 105 9.17 -10.41 19.86
CA LYS A 105 9.07 -11.87 20.09
C LYS A 105 7.64 -12.27 20.46
N ILE A 106 6.69 -11.97 19.58
CA ILE A 106 5.27 -12.27 19.76
C ILE A 106 4.81 -13.07 18.54
N LEU A 107 4.23 -14.25 18.75
CA LEU A 107 3.65 -14.99 17.62
C LEU A 107 2.32 -14.36 17.26
N MET A 108 2.18 -13.93 16.00
CA MET A 108 0.88 -13.53 15.48
C MET A 108 0.00 -14.79 15.30
N PRO A 109 -1.23 -14.82 15.84
CA PRO A 109 -2.13 -15.94 15.61
C PRO A 109 -2.54 -16.02 14.14
N GLU A 110 -2.86 -17.23 13.71
CA GLU A 110 -3.52 -17.46 12.43
C GLU A 110 -4.88 -16.75 12.35
N GLY A 111 -5.28 -16.35 11.14
CA GLY A 111 -6.51 -15.60 10.93
C GLY A 111 -6.38 -14.10 11.22
N SER A 112 -5.17 -13.61 11.47
CA SER A 112 -4.90 -12.16 11.55
C SER A 112 -4.99 -11.54 10.16
N SER A 113 -5.29 -10.25 10.07
CA SER A 113 -5.47 -9.55 8.80
C SER A 113 -4.40 -8.49 8.61
N LEU A 114 -3.57 -8.64 7.58
CA LEU A 114 -2.70 -7.58 7.09
C LEU A 114 -3.49 -6.70 6.13
N ARG A 115 -3.61 -5.43 6.44
CA ARG A 115 -4.11 -4.39 5.52
C ARG A 115 -2.94 -3.55 5.04
N VAL A 116 -2.79 -3.42 3.74
CA VAL A 116 -1.81 -2.56 3.07
C VAL A 116 -2.57 -1.54 2.22
N GLN A 117 -2.23 -0.28 2.40
CA GLN A 117 -2.85 0.84 1.69
C GLN A 117 -1.78 1.68 1.01
N LEU A 118 -2.04 2.06 -0.24
CA LEU A 118 -1.28 3.10 -0.91
C LEU A 118 -2.04 4.43 -0.79
N LEU A 119 -1.36 5.44 -0.27
CA LEU A 119 -1.88 6.77 -0.01
C LEU A 119 -1.28 7.80 -0.96
N ASP A 120 -2.08 8.76 -1.43
CA ASP A 120 -1.60 10.03 -2.00
C ASP A 120 -1.35 11.03 -0.88
N ASN A 121 -0.08 11.36 -0.65
CA ASN A 121 0.35 12.27 0.39
C ASN A 121 -0.13 13.72 0.15
N ARG A 122 -0.46 14.08 -1.10
CA ARG A 122 -1.03 15.40 -1.41
C ARG A 122 -2.49 15.54 -0.96
N LEU A 123 -3.19 14.43 -0.77
CA LEU A 123 -4.57 14.37 -0.30
C LEU A 123 -4.66 13.96 1.17
N ALA A 124 -3.52 13.96 1.89
CA ALA A 124 -3.45 13.59 3.29
C ALA A 124 -4.49 14.35 4.14
N GLY A 125 -5.17 13.62 5.03
CA GLY A 125 -6.26 14.15 5.85
C GLY A 125 -7.65 14.07 5.19
N THR A 126 -7.75 13.52 3.99
CA THR A 126 -9.04 13.23 3.32
C THR A 126 -9.26 11.73 3.14
N PRO A 127 -10.52 11.26 3.09
CA PRO A 127 -10.81 9.86 2.75
C PRO A 127 -10.36 9.47 1.33
N GLN A 128 -10.14 10.44 0.45
CA GLN A 128 -9.69 10.21 -0.93
C GLN A 128 -8.18 9.96 -1.05
N ALA A 129 -7.44 10.03 0.05
CA ALA A 129 -6.01 9.74 0.05
C ALA A 129 -5.73 8.27 -0.32
N VAL A 130 -6.62 7.32 0.00
CA VAL A 130 -6.42 5.91 -0.31
C VAL A 130 -6.64 5.66 -1.81
N LEU A 131 -5.57 5.30 -2.51
CA LEU A 131 -5.59 5.00 -3.95
C LEU A 131 -5.92 3.53 -4.23
N ALA A 132 -5.42 2.66 -3.36
CA ALA A 132 -5.66 1.23 -3.38
C ALA A 132 -5.52 0.68 -1.95
N GLU A 133 -6.25 -0.40 -1.67
CA GLU A 133 -6.14 -1.17 -0.44
C GLU A 133 -6.12 -2.66 -0.80
N GLU A 134 -5.26 -3.42 -0.12
CA GLU A 134 -5.24 -4.88 -0.15
C GLU A 134 -5.35 -5.40 1.28
N VAL A 135 -6.17 -6.43 1.49
CA VAL A 135 -6.30 -7.12 2.78
C VAL A 135 -6.04 -8.60 2.59
N THR A 136 -5.06 -9.12 3.32
CA THR A 136 -4.65 -10.52 3.24
C THR A 136 -4.66 -11.15 4.62
N THR A 137 -5.17 -12.38 4.72
CA THR A 137 -5.11 -13.16 5.95
C THR A 137 -3.69 -13.70 6.15
N VAL A 138 -3.14 -13.48 7.34
CA VAL A 138 -1.76 -13.83 7.72
C VAL A 138 -1.73 -14.60 9.05
N GLY A 139 -0.60 -15.27 9.29
CA GLY A 139 -0.32 -16.01 10.52
C GLY A 139 1.03 -15.59 11.09
N ALA A 140 1.90 -16.54 11.40
CA ALA A 140 3.25 -16.23 11.87
C ALA A 140 4.22 -15.91 10.72
N GLY A 141 5.23 -15.09 11.00
CA GLY A 141 6.36 -14.83 10.12
C GLY A 141 6.34 -13.46 9.44
N PRO A 142 7.23 -13.25 8.48
CA PRO A 142 7.15 -12.11 7.58
C PRO A 142 5.91 -12.17 6.70
N TYR A 143 5.35 -11.00 6.38
CA TYR A 143 4.16 -10.90 5.55
C TYR A 143 4.50 -10.37 4.17
N GLU A 144 4.55 -11.25 3.18
CA GLU A 144 4.61 -10.85 1.78
C GLU A 144 3.30 -10.16 1.39
N PHE A 145 3.39 -9.01 0.73
CA PHE A 145 2.23 -8.30 0.21
C PHE A 145 2.45 -7.88 -1.24
N ALA A 146 1.35 -7.81 -1.97
CA ALA A 146 1.31 -7.23 -3.30
C ALA A 146 0.02 -6.42 -3.43
N ILE A 147 0.12 -5.19 -3.91
CA ILE A 147 -1.04 -4.31 -4.13
C ILE A 147 -1.01 -3.82 -5.58
N ASP A 148 -2.12 -4.01 -6.29
CA ASP A 148 -2.28 -3.58 -7.67
C ASP A 148 -2.99 -2.23 -7.70
N VAL A 149 -2.33 -1.21 -8.26
CA VAL A 149 -2.80 0.17 -8.27
C VAL A 149 -3.17 0.56 -9.71
N PRO A 150 -4.39 1.03 -9.98
CA PRO A 150 -4.76 1.50 -11.32
C PRO A 150 -3.89 2.68 -11.74
N ARG A 151 -3.26 2.61 -12.93
CA ARG A 151 -2.40 3.68 -13.44
C ARG A 151 -3.13 5.02 -13.56
N MET A 152 -4.42 4.99 -13.87
CA MET A 152 -5.27 6.19 -13.97
C MET A 152 -5.43 6.96 -12.65
N ARG A 153 -5.20 6.31 -11.50
CA ARG A 153 -5.21 6.95 -10.16
C ARG A 153 -3.86 7.60 -9.83
N LEU A 154 -2.81 7.21 -10.55
CA LEU A 154 -1.46 7.73 -10.37
C LEU A 154 -1.24 8.96 -11.23
N ARG A 155 -0.72 10.01 -10.61
CA ARG A 155 -0.21 11.23 -11.22
C ARG A 155 1.28 11.08 -11.53
N GLU A 156 1.73 11.72 -12.60
CA GLU A 156 3.12 11.69 -13.09
C GLU A 156 4.13 12.18 -12.02
N ASP A 157 3.77 13.23 -11.27
CA ASP A 157 4.57 13.78 -10.15
C ASP A 157 3.92 13.54 -8.77
N GLY A 158 3.17 12.45 -8.63
CA GLY A 158 2.50 12.12 -7.37
C GLY A 158 3.48 11.80 -6.24
N GLN A 159 3.11 12.15 -5.01
CA GLN A 159 3.85 11.76 -3.81
C GLN A 159 3.04 10.69 -3.10
N TYR A 160 3.53 9.46 -3.09
CA TYR A 160 2.81 8.34 -2.52
C TYR A 160 3.46 7.85 -1.25
N ALA A 161 2.66 7.23 -0.39
CA ALA A 161 3.15 6.55 0.79
C ALA A 161 2.39 5.25 1.03
N LEU A 162 3.10 4.22 1.46
CA LEU A 162 2.53 2.95 1.87
C LEU A 162 2.26 2.97 3.37
N GLN A 163 1.06 2.54 3.77
CA GLN A 163 0.74 2.28 5.16
C GLN A 163 0.35 0.81 5.30
N ALA A 164 0.93 0.13 6.27
CA ALA A 164 0.61 -1.26 6.57
C ALA A 164 0.17 -1.38 8.03
N SER A 165 -0.84 -2.21 8.27
CA SER A 165 -1.41 -2.49 9.59
C SER A 165 -1.82 -3.94 9.70
N VAL A 166 -1.64 -4.54 10.87
CA VAL A 166 -2.04 -5.91 11.17
C VAL A 166 -3.03 -5.90 12.32
N SER A 167 -4.21 -6.45 12.06
CA SER A 167 -5.26 -6.66 13.05
C SER A 167 -5.36 -8.14 13.43
N MET A 168 -5.70 -8.38 14.69
CA MET A 168 -5.98 -9.70 15.23
C MET A 168 -7.31 -10.25 14.66
N PRO A 169 -7.59 -11.56 14.81
CA PRO A 169 -8.87 -12.15 14.39
C PRO A 169 -10.10 -11.53 15.07
N ASP A 170 -9.92 -10.91 16.24
CA ASP A 170 -10.96 -10.17 16.97
C ASP A 170 -11.18 -8.73 16.44
N GLY A 171 -10.40 -8.30 15.44
CA GLY A 171 -10.44 -6.96 14.85
C GLY A 171 -9.56 -5.92 15.56
N SER A 172 -8.91 -6.26 16.67
CA SER A 172 -8.03 -5.32 17.39
C SER A 172 -6.74 -5.04 16.59
N LEU A 173 -6.40 -3.76 16.41
CA LEU A 173 -5.16 -3.36 15.77
C LEU A 173 -3.98 -3.72 16.68
N ARG A 174 -3.01 -4.47 16.16
CA ARG A 174 -1.85 -4.90 16.94
C ARG A 174 -0.54 -4.33 16.43
N PHE A 175 -0.36 -4.26 15.11
CA PHE A 175 0.81 -3.64 14.52
C PHE A 175 0.44 -2.63 13.45
N ALA A 176 1.24 -1.58 13.30
CA ALA A 176 1.15 -0.64 12.19
C ALA A 176 2.52 -0.05 11.86
N THR A 177 2.70 0.43 10.64
CA THR A 177 3.83 1.31 10.30
C THR A 177 3.78 2.57 11.17
N ALA A 178 4.90 2.95 11.80
CA ALA A 178 4.96 4.13 12.68
C ALA A 178 4.67 5.45 11.94
N SER A 179 5.06 5.52 10.66
CA SER A 179 4.73 6.59 9.73
C SER A 179 4.53 6.00 8.33
N PRO A 180 3.76 6.65 7.45
CA PRO A 180 3.66 6.23 6.06
C PRO A 180 5.04 6.14 5.40
N VAL A 181 5.32 5.02 4.73
CA VAL A 181 6.59 4.76 4.06
C VAL A 181 6.56 5.42 2.68
N PRO A 182 7.44 6.37 2.34
CA PRO A 182 7.39 7.04 1.05
C PRO A 182 7.67 6.06 -0.09
N VAL A 183 6.89 6.18 -1.17
CA VAL A 183 6.98 5.34 -2.37
C VAL A 183 7.10 6.23 -3.61
N VAL A 184 8.13 6.00 -4.41
CA VAL A 184 8.37 6.73 -5.66
C VAL A 184 7.99 5.83 -6.82
N ILE A 185 6.91 6.17 -7.54
CA ILE A 185 6.41 5.38 -8.68
C ILE A 185 6.80 6.10 -9.97
N GLY A 186 7.59 5.45 -10.83
CA GLY A 186 7.99 6.02 -12.13
C GLY A 186 6.85 6.10 -13.15
N ALA A 187 7.01 6.97 -14.16
CA ALA A 187 6.06 7.19 -15.25
C ALA A 187 5.69 5.90 -16.03
N ASP A 188 6.63 4.97 -16.15
CA ASP A 188 6.46 3.72 -16.90
C ASP A 188 6.60 2.47 -16.01
N ALA A 189 6.65 2.66 -14.68
CA ALA A 189 6.77 1.54 -13.76
C ALA A 189 5.48 0.69 -13.77
N MET A 190 5.64 -0.60 -14.07
CA MET A 190 4.56 -1.60 -13.96
C MET A 190 4.72 -2.51 -12.74
N ASP A 191 5.96 -2.78 -12.33
CA ASP A 191 6.29 -3.56 -11.14
C ASP A 191 7.28 -2.79 -10.28
N MET A 192 7.05 -2.78 -8.98
CA MET A 192 7.96 -2.18 -8.01
C MET A 192 8.06 -3.01 -6.74
N HIS A 193 9.29 -3.22 -6.29
CA HIS A 193 9.58 -3.93 -5.05
C HIS A 193 10.12 -2.96 -4.00
N LEU A 194 9.39 -2.79 -2.89
CA LEU A 194 9.72 -1.87 -1.80
C LEU A 194 10.73 -2.47 -0.81
N GLY A 195 11.02 -3.77 -0.93
CA GLY A 195 11.78 -4.51 0.07
C GLY A 195 10.99 -4.63 1.37
N ARG A 196 11.64 -4.35 2.49
CA ARG A 196 11.10 -4.62 3.82
C ARG A 196 10.52 -3.39 4.51
N VAL A 197 9.24 -3.46 4.84
CA VAL A 197 8.51 -2.47 5.62
C VAL A 197 8.44 -2.89 7.08
N ARG A 198 8.83 -1.99 7.99
CA ARG A 198 8.79 -2.26 9.42
C ARG A 198 7.44 -1.91 10.02
N LEU A 199 6.87 -2.88 10.73
CA LEU A 199 5.70 -2.76 11.57
C LEU A 199 6.12 -2.55 13.03
N HIS A 200 5.34 -1.75 13.73
CA HIS A 200 5.52 -1.42 15.14
C HIS A 200 4.27 -1.81 15.92
N HIS A 201 4.48 -2.30 17.14
CA HIS A 201 3.37 -2.62 18.04
C HIS A 201 2.61 -1.34 18.41
N VAL A 202 1.28 -1.38 18.30
CA VAL A 202 0.39 -0.28 18.69
C VAL A 202 -0.28 -0.67 20.00
N GLN A 203 -0.16 0.21 21.01
CA GLN A 203 -0.91 0.03 22.26
C GLN A 203 -2.35 0.50 22.02
N PRO A 204 -3.36 -0.32 22.33
CA PRO A 204 -4.76 0.08 22.26
C PRO A 204 -5.12 1.13 23.31
#